data_AF-A0A7D8INM9-F1
#
_entry.id   AF-A0A7D8INM9-F1
#
_cell.length_a   1.000
_cell.length_b   1.000
_cell.length_c   1.000
_cell.angle_alpha   90.00
_cell.angle_beta   90.00
_cell.angle_gamma   90.00
#
_symmetry.space_group_name_H-M   'P 1'
#
loop_
_entity.id
_entity.type
_entity.pdbx_description
1 polymer ?
#
loop_
_entity_poly.entity_id
_entity_poly.type
_entity_poly.pdbx_seq_one_letter_code
_entity_poly.pdbx_strand_id
1 'polypeptide(L)' 'MSPTIELLCGHRSIRHFTDEPVTDAQREAIIAAARSTSSSSFFTVQLYYPYYRSGAARGVSAPDGRAKACGAGR' A
#
# COMPACT_ATOMS: atom_id res chain seq x y z
N MET A 1 25.70 -2.68 -3.46
CA MET A 1 24.77 -3.58 -4.18
C MET A 1 24.05 -2.72 -5.23
N SER A 2 23.04 -3.22 -5.95
CA SER A 2 22.20 -2.31 -6.76
C SER A 2 21.19 -1.58 -5.85
N PRO A 3 20.81 -0.34 -6.16
CA PRO A 3 19.86 0.43 -5.35
C PRO A 3 18.53 -0.32 -5.09
N THR A 4 18.07 -1.11 -6.07
CA THR A 4 16.85 -1.91 -5.94
C THR A 4 16.98 -3.03 -4.89
N ILE A 5 18.12 -3.72 -4.85
CA ILE A 5 18.32 -4.81 -3.87
C ILE A 5 18.41 -4.24 -2.46
N GLU A 6 19.13 -3.13 -2.29
CA GLU A 6 19.25 -2.44 -1.00
C GLU A 6 17.89 -1.97 -0.48
N LEU A 7 17.05 -1.40 -1.36
CA LEU A 7 15.68 -0.98 -1.04
C LEU A 7 14.82 -2.15 -0.58
N LEU A 8 14.86 -3.29 -1.29
CA LEU A 8 14.05 -4.46 -0.96
C LEU A 8 14.47 -5.08 0.38
N CYS A 9 15.78 -5.22 0.62
CA CYS A 9 16.30 -5.75 1.88
C CYS A 9 16.07 -4.81 3.08
N GLY A 10 15.91 -3.51 2.83
CA GLY A 10 15.63 -2.50 3.86
C GLY A 10 14.16 -2.35 4.25
N HIS A 11 13.23 -3.13 3.67
CA HIS A 11 11.78 -2.94 3.89
C HIS A 11 11.38 -3.01 5.38
N ARG A 12 10.61 -2.01 5.82
CA ARG A 12 9.94 -1.99 7.13
C ARG A 12 8.51 -1.49 6.98
N SER A 13 7.55 -2.17 7.60
CA SER A 13 6.16 -1.72 7.59
C SER A 13 6.00 -0.44 8.43
N ILE A 14 5.61 0.65 7.79
CA ILE A 14 5.37 1.95 8.43
C ILE A 14 3.92 2.00 8.94
N ARG A 15 3.72 2.52 10.16
CA ARG A 15 2.41 2.66 10.81
C ARG A 15 2.12 4.07 11.34
N HIS A 16 3.03 5.01 11.11
CA HIS A 16 2.88 6.41 11.47
C HIS A 16 3.18 7.26 10.23
N PHE A 17 2.22 8.06 9.79
CA PHE A 17 2.27 8.82 8.54
C PHE A 17 2.09 10.30 8.83
N THR A 18 2.61 11.15 7.95
CA THR A 18 2.33 12.58 7.95
C THR A 18 1.00 12.85 7.24
N ASP A 19 0.48 14.07 7.41
CA ASP A 19 -0.72 14.53 6.68
C ASP A 19 -0.43 14.99 5.24
N GLU A 20 0.82 14.83 4.77
CA GLU A 20 1.21 15.19 3.41
C GLU A 20 0.60 14.20 2.40
N PRO A 21 -0.17 14.67 1.40
CA PRO A 21 -0.81 13.79 0.45
C PRO A 21 0.18 13.24 -0.58
N VAL A 22 -0.01 11.98 -0.98
CA VAL A 22 0.69 11.42 -2.15
C VAL A 22 0.18 12.10 -3.42
N THR A 23 1.12 12.69 -4.16
CA THR A 23 0.83 13.38 -5.43
C THR A 23 0.25 12.43 -6.48
N ASP A 24 -0.49 12.96 -7.44
CA ASP A 24 -1.08 12.14 -8.50
C ASP A 24 -0.01 11.45 -9.36
N ALA A 25 1.11 12.10 -9.65
CA ALA A 25 2.22 11.51 -10.41
C ALA A 25 2.87 10.32 -9.68
N GLN A 26 3.07 10.45 -8.36
CA GLN A 26 3.57 9.33 -7.54
C GLN A 26 2.57 8.19 -7.49
N ARG A 27 1.28 8.50 -7.35
CA ARG A 27 0.20 7.51 -7.36
C ARG A 27 0.15 6.75 -8.68
N GLU A 28 0.26 7.45 -9.80
CA GLU A 28 0.31 6.85 -11.13
C GLU A 28 1.52 5.92 -11.27
N ALA A 29 2.71 6.36 -10.84
CA ALA A 29 3.91 5.53 -10.88
C ALA A 29 3.77 4.23 -10.05
N ILE A 30 3.14 4.30 -8.87
CA ILE A 30 2.86 3.12 -8.02
C ILE A 30 1.89 2.17 -8.73
N ILE A 31 0.82 2.70 -9.33
CA ILE A 31 -0.17 1.89 -10.05
C ILE A 31 0.44 1.26 -11.32
N ALA A 32 1.27 2.01 -12.03
CA ALA A 32 2.00 1.51 -13.19
C ALA A 32 2.93 0.34 -12.81
N ALA A 33 3.70 0.49 -11.72
CA ALA A 33 4.53 -0.59 -11.19
C ALA A 33 3.71 -1.84 -10.82
N ALA A 34 2.53 -1.66 -10.19
CA ALA A 34 1.64 -2.77 -9.88
C ALA A 34 1.13 -3.50 -11.14
N ARG A 35 0.77 -2.75 -12.19
CA ARG A 35 0.33 -3.30 -13.48
C ARG A 35 1.43 -4.03 -14.25
N SER A 36 2.70 -3.70 -14.02
CA SER A 36 3.85 -4.37 -14.64
C SER A 36 4.18 -5.74 -14.01
N THR A 37 3.43 -6.18 -13.00
CA THR A 37 3.64 -7.48 -12.36
C THR A 37 3.21 -8.62 -13.28
N SER A 38 3.96 -9.73 -13.30
CA SER A 38 3.53 -10.94 -14.01
C SER A 38 2.21 -11.46 -13.46
N SER A 39 1.29 -11.82 -14.36
CA SER A 39 0.00 -12.42 -13.99
C SER A 39 -0.15 -13.79 -14.64
N SER A 40 -0.77 -14.72 -13.91
CA SER A 40 -1.01 -16.08 -14.40
C SER A 40 -1.80 -16.04 -15.71
N SER A 41 -1.31 -16.78 -16.70
CA SER A 41 -1.92 -16.86 -18.05
C SER A 41 -2.16 -15.49 -18.72
N PHE A 42 -1.41 -14.45 -18.32
CA PHE A 42 -1.65 -13.06 -18.74
C PHE A 42 -3.07 -12.55 -18.45
N PHE A 43 -3.82 -13.24 -17.58
CA PHE A 43 -5.18 -12.87 -17.20
C PHE A 43 -5.13 -11.88 -16.03
N THR A 44 -5.85 -10.76 -16.10
CA THR A 44 -5.80 -9.71 -15.06
C THR A 44 -7.01 -9.82 -14.13
N VAL A 45 -6.79 -10.12 -12.84
CA VAL A 45 -7.85 -10.25 -11.81
C VAL A 45 -7.63 -9.30 -10.62
N GLN A 46 -6.57 -8.49 -10.62
CA GLN A 46 -6.30 -7.55 -9.53
C GLN A 46 -7.18 -6.30 -9.66
N LEU A 47 -7.93 -5.99 -8.60
CA LEU A 47 -8.81 -4.84 -8.51
C LEU A 47 -8.32 -3.87 -7.44
N TYR A 48 -8.06 -2.62 -7.84
CA TYR A 48 -7.62 -1.55 -6.96
C TYR A 48 -8.74 -0.51 -6.81
N TYR A 49 -9.26 -0.37 -5.59
CA TYR A 49 -10.25 0.66 -5.24
C TYR A 49 -9.59 1.78 -4.42
N PRO A 50 -9.38 2.97 -5.00
CA PRO A 50 -8.83 4.09 -4.27
C PRO A 50 -9.83 4.67 -3.26
N TYR A 51 -9.39 4.86 -2.02
CA TYR A 51 -10.17 5.53 -0.96
C TYR A 51 -9.46 6.81 -0.51
N TYR A 52 -9.86 7.96 -1.07
CA TYR A 52 -9.24 9.27 -0.78
C TYR A 52 -10.18 10.31 -0.14
N ARG A 53 -11.43 9.95 0.18
CA ARG A 53 -12.37 10.88 0.82
C ARG A 53 -12.04 11.03 2.31
N SER A 54 -11.85 12.26 2.78
CA SER A 54 -11.50 12.68 4.16
C SER A 54 -12.50 12.27 5.27
N GLY A 55 -13.58 11.57 4.91
CA GLY A 55 -14.50 10.90 5.85
C GLY A 55 -14.60 9.38 5.67
N ALA A 56 -14.13 8.82 4.55
CA ALA A 56 -14.29 7.39 4.24
C ALA A 56 -13.23 6.51 4.93
N ALA A 57 -12.01 7.00 5.13
CA ALA A 57 -10.95 6.26 5.83
C ALA A 57 -11.27 5.99 7.31
N ARG A 58 -12.12 6.82 7.92
CA ARG A 58 -12.60 6.64 9.32
C ARG A 58 -13.50 5.43 9.50
N GLY A 59 -14.23 5.00 8.46
CA GLY A 59 -15.08 3.81 8.51
C GLY A 59 -14.35 2.48 8.27
N VAL A 60 -13.11 2.55 7.77
CA VAL A 60 -12.27 1.37 7.48
C VAL A 60 -11.27 1.11 8.63
N SER A 61 -10.96 2.15 9.40
CA SER A 61 -10.13 2.03 10.61
C SER A 61 -10.99 1.55 11.77
N ALA A 62 -10.48 0.61 12.58
CA ALA A 62 -11.19 0.13 13.77
C ALA A 62 -11.52 1.33 14.70
N PRO A 63 -12.71 1.33 15.35
CA PRO A 63 -13.21 2.49 16.10
C PRO A 63 -12.32 2.91 17.29
N ASP A 64 -11.42 2.03 17.73
CA ASP A 64 -10.54 2.19 18.87
C ASP A 64 -9.11 2.67 18.52
N GLY A 65 -8.81 2.96 17.25
CA GLY A 65 -7.50 3.48 16.85
C GLY A 65 -6.33 2.52 17.08
N ARG A 66 -6.59 1.30 17.58
CA ARG A 66 -5.62 0.22 17.61
C ARG A 66 -5.50 -0.33 16.20
N ALA A 67 -4.31 -0.22 15.62
CA ALA A 67 -3.94 -1.03 14.47
C ALA A 67 -4.36 -2.47 14.80
N LYS A 68 -5.23 -3.07 13.96
CA LYS A 68 -5.54 -4.51 14.07
C LYS A 68 -4.20 -5.20 14.24
N ALA A 69 -3.99 -5.79 15.41
CA ALA A 69 -2.85 -6.67 15.63
C ALA A 69 -2.99 -7.76 14.57
N CYS A 70 -2.19 -7.64 13.51
CA CYS A 70 -2.02 -8.72 12.56
C CYS A 70 -1.49 -9.86 13.43
N GLY A 71 -2.32 -10.88 13.63
CA GLY A 71 -2.08 -11.97 14.56
C GLY A 71 -0.68 -12.53 14.37
N ALA A 72 0.21 -12.15 15.27
CA ALA A 72 1.51 -12.75 15.45
C ALA A 72 1.46 -13.43 16.82
N GLY A 73 1.30 -14.75 16.82
CA GLY A 73 1.52 -15.53 18.04
C GLY A 73 0.73 -16.82 18.16
N ARG A 74 1.33 -17.89 17.62
CA ARG A 74 1.15 -19.33 17.91
C ARG A 74 -0.04 -20.05 17.31
#